data_AF-A0A1C6HTL5-F1
#
_entry.id   AF-A0A1C6HTL5-F1
#
_cell.length_a   1.000
_cell.length_b   1.000
_cell.length_c   1.000
_cell.angle_alpha   90.00
_cell.angle_beta   90.00
_cell.angle_gamma   90.00
#
_symmetry.space_group_name_H-M   'P 1'
#
loop_
_entity.id
_entity.type
_entity.pdbx_description
1 polymer ?
#
loop_
_entity_poly.entity_id
_entity_poly.type
_entity_poly.pdbx_seq_one_letter_code
_entity_poly.pdbx_strand_id
1 'polypeptide(L)'
;MYYFQVEDFHTYHVGEFRIFVHNADYKITLSREKYPESAKHIEDAIKNGQPRELTINRSGEKSNIKASLKAISKVPGKDLDEYPFAMCKEGGKGAHVRAIKRSDNRGSGSFIGHKLRSLPDGATFEIIIVD
;
A
#
# COMPACT_ATOMS: atom_id res chain seq x y z
N MET A 1 -18.31 15.93 12.19
CA MET A 1 -17.37 15.34 11.19
C MET A 1 -18.19 15.15 9.93
N TYR A 2 -17.85 15.79 8.81
CA TYR A 2 -18.56 15.63 7.55
C TYR A 2 -17.81 14.58 6.72
N TYR A 3 -18.47 13.46 6.41
CA TYR A 3 -18.00 12.52 5.41
C TYR A 3 -18.57 12.97 4.06
N PHE A 4 -17.74 13.51 3.19
CA PHE A 4 -18.12 13.82 1.81
C PHE A 4 -17.21 13.02 0.88
N GLN A 5 -17.81 12.42 -0.14
CA GLN A 5 -17.10 11.73 -1.20
C GLN A 5 -16.97 12.70 -2.37
N VAL A 6 -15.74 12.97 -2.81
CA VAL A 6 -15.49 13.71 -4.07
C VAL A 6 -15.38 12.70 -5.20
N GLU A 7 -15.99 12.96 -6.35
CA GLU A 7 -15.86 12.05 -7.51
C GLU A 7 -14.57 12.29 -8.30
N ASP A 8 -13.96 13.47 -8.14
CA ASP A 8 -12.77 13.93 -8.87
C ASP A 8 -11.93 14.86 -7.96
N PHE A 9 -10.98 15.59 -8.51
CA PHE A 9 -10.21 16.62 -7.82
C PHE A 9 -11.09 17.79 -7.38
N HIS A 10 -11.05 18.12 -6.09
CA HIS A 10 -11.72 19.29 -5.55
C HIS A 10 -10.79 20.07 -4.62
N THR A 11 -10.86 21.40 -4.69
CA THR A 11 -10.16 22.28 -3.77
C THR A 11 -11.15 22.80 -2.73
N TYR A 12 -10.92 22.48 -1.46
CA TYR A 12 -11.68 23.02 -0.34
C TYR A 12 -10.91 24.13 0.34
N HIS A 13 -11.65 25.17 0.74
CA HIS A 13 -11.12 26.27 1.52
C HIS A 13 -11.52 26.10 2.98
N VAL A 14 -10.53 26.02 3.87
CA VAL A 14 -10.73 26.01 5.32
C VAL A 14 -9.96 27.21 5.89
N GLY A 15 -10.66 28.35 6.01
CA GLY A 15 -10.02 29.64 6.25
C GLY A 15 -9.16 30.06 5.06
N GLU A 16 -7.89 30.41 5.30
CA GLU A 16 -6.92 30.75 4.25
C GLU A 16 -6.23 29.52 3.61
N PHE A 17 -6.41 28.33 4.20
CA PHE A 17 -5.77 27.11 3.71
C PHE A 17 -6.58 26.48 2.58
N ARG A 18 -5.87 26.08 1.52
CA ARG A 18 -6.42 25.28 0.43
C ARG A 18 -6.02 23.83 0.64
N ILE A 19 -7.01 22.96 0.70
CA ILE A 19 -6.82 21.51 0.78
C ILE A 19 -7.23 20.93 -0.57
N PHE A 20 -6.33 20.18 -1.18
CA PHE A 20 -6.61 19.41 -2.38
C PHE A 20 -7.09 18.02 -1.96
N VAL A 21 -8.30 17.64 -2.40
CA VAL A 21 -8.93 16.37 -2.06
C VAL A 21 -9.24 15.64 -3.35
N HIS A 22 -8.80 14.39 -3.44
CA HIS A 22 -9.17 13.45 -4.49
C HIS A 22 -9.29 12.04 -3.91
N ASN A 23 -9.94 11.15 -4.66
CA ASN A 23 -9.88 9.72 -4.38
C ASN A 23 -8.65 9.11 -5.07
N ALA A 24 -8.28 7.91 -4.62
CA ALA A 24 -7.35 7.08 -5.38
C ALA A 24 -7.95 6.75 -6.75
N ASP A 25 -7.12 6.80 -7.80
CA ASP A 25 -7.56 6.55 -9.18
C ASP A 25 -8.07 5.11 -9.36
N TYR A 26 -7.53 4.17 -8.58
CA TYR A 26 -7.83 2.75 -8.70
C TYR A 26 -8.06 2.08 -7.34
N LYS A 27 -8.97 1.10 -7.32
CA LYS A 27 -9.23 0.26 -6.15
C LYS A 27 -8.88 -1.19 -6.48
N ILE A 28 -8.06 -1.82 -5.63
CA ILE A 28 -7.67 -3.22 -5.79
C ILE A 28 -8.26 -4.01 -4.63
N THR A 29 -9.17 -4.92 -4.95
CA THR A 29 -9.79 -5.79 -3.95
C THR A 29 -8.90 -6.99 -3.64
N LEU A 30 -8.53 -7.16 -2.38
CA LEU A 30 -7.73 -8.28 -1.88
C LEU A 30 -8.58 -9.13 -0.94
N SER A 31 -8.76 -10.41 -1.26
CA SER A 31 -9.54 -11.33 -0.42
C SER A 31 -8.76 -11.74 0.83
N ARG A 32 -9.38 -11.54 2.00
CA ARG A 32 -8.90 -11.98 3.31
C ARG A 32 -8.88 -13.50 3.40
N GLU A 33 -9.85 -14.20 2.82
CA GLU A 33 -9.88 -15.66 2.79
C GLU A 33 -8.68 -16.24 2.04
N LYS A 34 -8.28 -15.61 0.94
CA LYS A 34 -7.17 -16.09 0.10
C LYS A 34 -5.79 -15.69 0.62
N TYR A 35 -5.67 -14.51 1.21
CA TYR A 35 -4.39 -13.94 1.68
C TYR A 35 -4.52 -13.35 3.10
N PRO A 36 -4.84 -14.18 4.11
CA PRO A 36 -5.17 -13.70 5.45
C PRO A 36 -4.02 -12.97 6.15
N GLU A 37 -2.77 -13.40 5.97
CA GLU A 37 -1.63 -12.76 6.65
C GLU A 37 -1.30 -11.40 6.02
N SER A 38 -1.32 -11.32 4.69
CA SER A 38 -1.13 -10.06 3.95
C SER A 38 -2.25 -9.06 4.25
N ALA A 39 -3.51 -9.49 4.21
CA ALA A 39 -4.66 -8.65 4.50
C ALA A 39 -4.56 -8.03 5.90
N LYS A 40 -4.29 -8.86 6.92
CA LYS A 40 -4.10 -8.39 8.29
C LYS A 40 -2.90 -7.45 8.43
N HIS A 41 -1.81 -7.69 7.70
CA HIS A 41 -0.66 -6.80 7.73
C HIS A 41 -1.00 -5.41 7.19
N ILE A 42 -1.71 -5.32 6.07
CA ILE A 42 -2.17 -4.06 5.48
C ILE A 42 -3.09 -3.30 6.44
N GLU A 43 -4.08 -3.99 7.03
CA GLU A 43 -5.01 -3.38 7.99
C GLU A 43 -4.28 -2.80 9.21
N ASP A 44 -3.36 -3.57 9.79
CA ASP A 44 -2.59 -3.13 10.96
C ASP A 44 -1.64 -1.98 10.61
N ALA A 45 -1.01 -2.01 9.43
CA ALA A 45 -0.11 -0.96 8.98
C ALA A 45 -0.86 0.38 8.80
N ILE A 46 -2.04 0.35 8.16
CA ILE A 46 -2.92 1.51 8.03
C ILE A 46 -3.38 2.02 9.39
N LYS A 47 -3.78 1.11 10.29
CA LYS A 47 -4.17 1.46 11.67
C LYS A 47 -3.01 2.14 12.43
N ASN A 48 -1.78 1.75 12.13
CA ASN A 48 -0.55 2.34 12.68
C ASN A 48 -0.10 3.62 11.96
N GLY A 49 -0.94 4.21 11.10
CA GLY A 49 -0.70 5.51 10.49
C GLY A 49 -0.04 5.45 9.10
N GLN A 50 0.13 4.27 8.52
CA GLN A 50 0.56 4.18 7.12
C GLN A 50 -0.53 4.68 6.16
N PRO A 51 -0.16 5.29 5.03
CA PRO A 51 -1.12 5.83 4.08
C PRO A 51 -1.97 4.71 3.45
N ARG A 52 -3.26 5.01 3.21
CA ARG A 52 -4.18 4.11 2.51
C ARG A 52 -4.03 4.17 0.99
N GLU A 53 -3.81 5.38 0.49
CA GLU A 53 -3.54 5.65 -0.92
C GLU A 53 -2.04 5.52 -1.17
N LEU A 54 -1.71 4.75 -2.20
CA LEU A 54 -0.34 4.47 -2.61
C LEU A 54 -0.12 4.93 -4.05
N THR A 55 1.05 5.48 -4.33
CA THR A 55 1.40 5.98 -5.67
C THR A 55 2.42 5.07 -6.32
N ILE A 56 2.13 4.55 -7.52
CA ILE A 56 3.06 3.68 -8.23
C ILE A 56 4.36 4.43 -8.59
N ASN A 57 5.50 3.90 -8.18
CA ASN A 57 6.83 4.35 -8.56
C ASN A 57 7.78 3.14 -8.67
N ARG A 58 7.76 2.49 -9.83
CA ARG A 58 8.50 1.23 -10.04
C ARG A 58 10.01 1.45 -10.01
N SER A 59 10.46 2.62 -10.46
CA SER A 59 11.89 2.97 -10.45
C SER A 59 12.50 3.02 -9.04
N GLY A 60 11.69 3.32 -8.03
CA GLY A 60 12.11 3.41 -6.62
C GLY A 60 12.16 2.08 -5.86
N GLU A 61 11.70 0.98 -6.46
CA GLU A 61 11.52 -0.30 -5.76
C GLU A 61 12.81 -0.79 -5.08
N LYS A 62 13.92 -0.85 -5.83
CA LYS A 62 15.19 -1.38 -5.30
C LYS A 62 15.73 -0.54 -4.14
N SER A 63 15.59 0.79 -4.21
CA SER A 63 15.98 1.68 -3.13
C SER A 63 15.07 1.52 -1.91
N ASN A 64 13.77 1.32 -2.13
CA ASN A 64 12.79 1.15 -1.07
C ASN A 64 13.03 -0.16 -0.30
N ILE A 65 13.21 -1.29 -0.98
CA ILE A 65 13.56 -2.57 -0.35
C ILE A 65 14.82 -2.44 0.51
N LYS A 66 15.84 -1.74 0.00
CA LYS A 66 17.08 -1.52 0.77
C LYS A 66 16.83 -0.66 2.02
N ALA A 67 15.94 0.33 1.93
CA ALA A 67 15.66 1.26 3.01
C ALA A 67 14.79 0.66 4.11
N SER A 68 13.77 -0.14 3.75
CA SER A 68 12.85 -0.80 4.67
C SER A 68 13.52 -1.97 5.40
N LEU A 69 14.34 -2.77 4.70
CA LEU A 69 14.90 -4.02 5.23
C LEU A 69 16.27 -3.85 5.91
N LYS A 70 16.82 -2.62 5.96
CA LYS A 70 18.22 -2.33 6.36
C LYS A 70 18.65 -2.93 7.72
N ALA A 71 17.71 -3.20 8.62
CA ALA A 71 18.01 -3.69 9.98
C ALA A 71 17.15 -4.89 10.40
N ILE A 72 16.50 -5.58 9.45
CA ILE A 72 15.55 -6.65 9.77
C ILE A 72 16.16 -8.00 9.40
N SER A 73 16.32 -8.85 10.41
CA SER A 73 16.78 -10.21 10.22
C SER A 73 15.74 -11.05 9.47
N LYS A 74 16.21 -11.86 8.53
CA LYS A 74 15.35 -12.82 7.84
C LYS A 74 14.82 -13.85 8.84
N VAL A 75 13.53 -14.17 8.72
CA VAL A 75 12.88 -15.21 9.52
C VAL A 75 12.77 -16.48 8.67
N PRO A 76 13.33 -17.63 9.11
CA PRO A 76 13.22 -18.89 8.37
C PRO A 76 11.76 -19.25 8.06
N GLY A 77 11.50 -19.71 6.83
CA GLY A 77 10.15 -20.12 6.40
C GLY A 77 9.15 -18.98 6.18
N LYS A 78 9.57 -17.72 6.35
CA LYS A 78 8.75 -16.52 6.13
C LYS A 78 9.40 -15.58 5.13
N ASP A 79 8.60 -14.70 4.55
CA ASP A 79 9.07 -13.54 3.79
C ASP A 79 8.75 -12.27 4.60
N LEU A 80 9.57 -11.23 4.45
CA LEU A 80 9.33 -9.93 5.06
C LEU A 80 8.43 -9.14 4.11
N ASP A 81 7.17 -9.01 4.49
CA ASP A 81 6.19 -8.19 3.76
C ASP A 81 6.28 -6.74 4.22
N GLU A 82 6.03 -5.81 3.30
CA GLU A 82 6.26 -4.38 3.44
C GLU A 82 4.99 -3.60 3.10
N TYR A 83 4.53 -2.75 4.02
CA TYR A 83 3.48 -1.77 3.74
C TYR A 83 3.86 -0.39 4.29
N PRO A 84 3.95 0.66 3.46
CA PRO A 84 3.64 0.69 2.04
C PRO A 84 4.58 -0.15 1.16
N PHE A 85 4.06 -0.63 0.02
CA PHE A 85 4.80 -1.53 -0.87
C PHE A 85 6.06 -0.87 -1.44
N ALA A 86 7.11 -1.66 -1.64
CA ALA A 86 8.37 -1.14 -2.18
C ALA A 86 8.22 -0.45 -3.55
N MET A 87 7.30 -0.91 -4.40
CA MET A 87 7.01 -0.31 -5.71
C MET A 87 6.21 1.00 -5.65
N CYS A 88 5.95 1.54 -4.45
CA CYS A 88 5.19 2.78 -4.24
C CYS A 88 6.09 3.92 -3.74
N LYS A 89 5.70 5.18 -3.98
CA LYS A 89 6.44 6.36 -3.51
C LYS A 89 6.54 6.42 -1.99
N GLU A 90 5.50 5.95 -1.32
CA GLU A 90 5.35 5.91 0.14
C GLU A 90 6.12 4.74 0.77
N GLY A 91 6.66 3.83 -0.05
CA GLY A 91 7.45 2.69 0.39
C GLY A 91 8.83 3.05 0.91
N GLY A 92 9.54 2.04 1.41
CA GLY A 92 10.93 2.18 1.85
C GLY A 92 11.07 2.61 3.30
N LYS A 93 11.75 3.74 3.57
CA LYS A 93 12.10 4.12 4.93
C LYS A 93 10.84 4.40 5.75
N GLY A 94 10.65 3.66 6.84
CA GLY A 94 9.49 3.80 7.72
C GLY A 94 8.30 2.94 7.32
N ALA A 95 8.41 2.13 6.26
CA ALA A 95 7.41 1.10 5.96
C ALA A 95 7.26 0.14 7.14
N HIS A 96 6.02 -0.24 7.42
CA HIS A 96 5.69 -1.28 8.37
C HIS A 96 6.08 -2.63 7.76
N VAL A 97 6.94 -3.38 8.45
CA VAL A 97 7.46 -4.67 7.96
C VAL A 97 7.03 -5.79 8.88
N ARG A 98 6.54 -6.89 8.31
CA ARG A 98 6.09 -8.07 9.05
C ARG A 98 6.55 -9.35 8.39
N ALA A 99 7.06 -10.29 9.20
CA ALA A 99 7.35 -11.63 8.72
C ALA A 99 6.05 -12.44 8.59
N ILE A 100 5.67 -12.78 7.36
CA ILE A 100 4.47 -13.56 7.04
C ILE A 100 4.81 -14.82 6.23
N LYS A 101 3.89 -15.78 6.16
CA LYS A 101 4.07 -17.04 5.42
C LYS A 101 4.36 -16.78 3.95
N ARG A 102 5.40 -17.44 3.40
CA ARG A 102 5.87 -17.24 2.03
C ARG A 102 4.79 -17.42 0.96
N SER A 103 3.95 -18.44 1.11
CA SER A 103 2.88 -18.72 0.16
C SER A 103 1.84 -17.60 0.11
N ASP A 104 1.54 -17.02 1.28
CA ASP A 104 0.60 -15.90 1.41
C ASP A 104 1.17 -14.66 0.74
N ASN A 105 2.38 -14.24 1.15
CA ASN A 105 3.06 -13.04 0.64
C ASN A 105 3.26 -13.07 -0.88
N ARG A 106 3.80 -14.17 -1.40
CA ARG A 106 4.07 -14.29 -2.85
C ARG A 106 2.77 -14.36 -3.64
N GLY A 107 1.74 -14.97 -3.06
CA GLY A 107 0.42 -15.06 -3.67
C GLY A 107 -0.26 -13.70 -3.76
N SER A 108 -0.25 -12.93 -2.68
CA SER A 108 -0.82 -11.58 -2.63
C SER A 108 -0.01 -10.61 -3.49
N GLY A 109 1.32 -10.64 -3.40
CA GLY A 109 2.23 -9.83 -4.21
C GLY A 109 2.07 -10.10 -5.71
N SER A 110 1.93 -11.36 -6.12
CA SER A 110 1.66 -11.71 -7.53
C SER A 110 0.30 -11.18 -7.99
N PHE A 111 -0.73 -11.34 -7.18
CA PHE A 111 -2.08 -10.85 -7.49
C PHE A 111 -2.12 -9.32 -7.64
N ILE A 112 -1.58 -8.59 -6.64
CA ILE A 112 -1.50 -7.13 -6.65
C ILE A 112 -0.64 -6.66 -7.83
N GLY A 113 0.54 -7.25 -8.02
CA GLY A 113 1.42 -6.92 -9.14
C GLY A 113 0.77 -7.14 -10.51
N HIS A 114 -0.02 -8.19 -10.67
CA HIS A 114 -0.81 -8.41 -11.90
C HIS A 114 -1.87 -7.32 -12.12
N LYS A 115 -2.58 -6.89 -11.07
CA LYS A 115 -3.56 -5.79 -11.15
C LYS A 115 -2.90 -4.45 -11.46
N LEU A 116 -1.74 -4.20 -10.89
CA LEU A 116 -0.99 -2.96 -11.10
C LEU A 116 -0.27 -2.91 -12.45
N ARG A 117 -0.01 -4.05 -13.12
CA ARG A 117 0.80 -4.10 -14.35
C ARG A 117 0.28 -3.20 -15.48
N SER A 118 -1.03 -3.06 -15.61
CA SER A 118 -1.65 -2.22 -16.65
C SER A 118 -1.68 -0.73 -16.30
N LEU A 119 -1.32 -0.36 -15.06
CA LEU A 119 -1.40 1.03 -14.60
C LEU A 119 -0.07 1.76 -14.81
N PRO A 120 -0.09 3.03 -15.25
CA PRO A 120 1.12 3.81 -15.45
C PRO A 120 1.82 4.13 -14.12
N ASP A 121 3.13 4.39 -14.17
CA ASP A 121 3.82 5.02 -13.03
C ASP A 121 3.17 6.38 -12.74
N GLY A 122 3.00 6.70 -11.46
CA GLY A 122 2.30 7.90 -10.99
C GLY A 122 0.81 7.71 -10.69
N ALA A 123 0.17 6.63 -11.15
CA ALA A 123 -1.21 6.32 -10.77
C ALA A 123 -1.33 6.06 -9.27
N THR A 124 -2.42 6.51 -8.66
CA THR A 124 -2.73 6.26 -7.25
C THR A 124 -3.69 5.09 -7.10
N PHE A 125 -3.54 4.30 -6.04
CA PHE A 125 -4.45 3.19 -5.77
C PHE A 125 -4.61 2.92 -4.28
N GLU A 126 -5.73 2.30 -3.91
CA GLU A 126 -5.96 1.76 -2.57
C GLU A 126 -6.20 0.25 -2.60
N ILE A 127 -5.76 -0.45 -1.54
CA ILE A 127 -6.12 -1.85 -1.31
C ILE A 127 -7.39 -1.90 -0.46
N ILE A 128 -8.43 -2.54 -0.99
CA ILE A 128 -9.67 -2.82 -0.28
C ILE A 128 -9.65 -4.29 0.14
N ILE A 129 -9.59 -4.52 1.45
CA ILE A 129 -9.73 -5.87 1.99
C ILE A 129 -11.20 -6.27 1.91
N VAL A 130 -11.47 -7.40 1.27
CA VAL A 130 -12.80 -8.02 1.16
C VAL A 130 -12.75 -9.41 1.77
N ASP A 131 -13.89 -9.91 2.26
CA ASP A 131 -14.00 -11.27 2.75
C ASP A 131 -14.23 -12.23 1.55
#